data_AF-N1ZMK1-F1
#
_entry.id   AF-N1ZMK1-F1
#
_cell.length_a   1.000
_cell.length_b   1.000
_cell.length_c   1.000
_cell.angle_alpha   90.00
_cell.angle_beta   90.00
_cell.angle_gamma   90.00
#
_symmetry.space_group_name_H-M   'P 1'
#
loop_
_entity.id
_entity.type
_entity.pdbx_description
1 polymer ?
#
loop_
_entity_poly.entity_id
_entity_poly.type
_entity_poly.pdbx_seq_one_letter_code
_entity_poly.pdbx_strand_id
1 'polypeptide(L)'
;MKEYFTPEQIKKELNKIYIEEDDLVLEGEYIEGEGTHYIITGIAIIENERYHNFEIEFNLVEFPKEETIPFIMGIEWEWYDYLC
;
A
#
# COMPACT_ATOMS: atom_id res chain seq x y z
N MET A 1 9.43 8.56 6.35
CA MET A 1 8.09 9.23 6.33
C MET A 1 7.02 8.31 6.90
N LYS A 2 5.91 8.86 7.45
CA LYS A 2 4.64 8.15 7.69
C LYS A 2 3.46 9.04 7.29
N GLU A 3 2.58 8.58 6.40
CA GLU A 3 1.42 9.32 5.89
C GLU A 3 0.15 8.46 5.88
N TYR A 4 -0.96 9.02 6.35
CA TYR A 4 -2.26 8.34 6.41
C TYR A 4 -3.10 8.63 5.18
N PHE A 5 -3.84 7.64 4.70
CA PHE A 5 -4.80 7.86 3.62
C PHE A 5 -5.93 8.78 4.09
N THR A 6 -6.08 9.90 3.40
CA THR A 6 -7.14 10.86 3.64
C THR A 6 -8.50 10.31 3.17
N PRO A 7 -9.63 10.79 3.73
CA PRO A 7 -10.95 10.39 3.27
C PRO A 7 -11.19 10.65 1.77
N GLU A 8 -10.55 11.66 1.18
CA GLU A 8 -10.65 11.94 -0.25
C GLU A 8 -9.89 10.92 -1.10
N GLN A 9 -8.72 10.45 -0.63
CA GLN A 9 -7.95 9.39 -1.30
C GLN A 9 -8.67 8.04 -1.21
N ILE A 10 -9.26 7.72 -0.05
CA ILE A 10 -10.07 6.51 0.14
C ILE A 10 -11.29 6.51 -0.79
N LYS A 11 -11.96 7.67 -0.95
CA LYS A 11 -13.08 7.81 -1.91
C LYS A 11 -12.66 7.60 -3.37
N LYS A 12 -11.39 7.85 -3.69
CA LYS A 12 -10.79 7.58 -5.01
C LYS A 12 -10.19 6.17 -5.10
N GLU A 13 -10.36 5.36 -4.06
CA GLU A 13 -9.83 3.99 -3.97
C GLU A 13 -8.31 3.89 -4.10
N LEU A 14 -7.57 4.98 -3.82
CA LEU A 14 -6.11 4.98 -3.84
C LEU A 14 -5.49 4.10 -2.75
N ASN A 15 -6.27 3.78 -1.72
CA ASN A 15 -5.85 2.91 -0.63
C ASN A 15 -6.13 1.43 -0.92
N LYS A 16 -6.68 1.07 -2.10
CA LYS A 16 -6.95 -0.32 -2.46
C LYS A 16 -5.84 -0.87 -3.33
N ILE A 17 -5.25 -1.96 -2.88
CA ILE A 17 -4.22 -2.70 -3.60
C ILE A 17 -4.77 -4.10 -3.87
N TYR A 18 -4.72 -4.50 -5.14
CA TYR A 18 -5.19 -5.81 -5.59
C TYR A 18 -3.97 -6.65 -5.93
N ILE A 19 -3.76 -7.73 -5.20
CA ILE A 19 -2.72 -8.71 -5.49
C ILE A 19 -3.41 -9.94 -6.07
N GLU A 20 -3.44 -10.01 -7.41
CA GLU A 20 -4.18 -11.04 -8.14
C GLU A 20 -3.64 -12.46 -7.90
N GLU A 21 -2.34 -12.59 -7.63
CA GLU A 21 -1.68 -13.88 -7.40
C GLU A 21 -2.18 -14.57 -6.12
N ASP A 22 -2.61 -13.78 -5.12
CA ASP A 22 -2.97 -14.26 -3.78
C ASP A 22 -4.46 -14.05 -3.44
N ASP A 23 -5.29 -13.63 -4.42
CA ASP A 23 -6.70 -13.23 -4.22
C ASP A 23 -6.88 -12.27 -3.02
N LEU A 24 -5.93 -11.33 -2.91
CA LEU A 24 -5.82 -10.42 -1.77
C LEU A 24 -6.21 -9.00 -2.19
N VAL A 25 -7.10 -8.38 -1.41
CA VAL A 25 -7.39 -6.95 -1.48
C VAL A 25 -6.94 -6.28 -0.18
N LEU A 26 -5.94 -5.40 -0.26
CA LEU A 26 -5.51 -4.59 0.88
C LEU A 26 -6.25 -3.26 0.86
N GLU A 27 -6.96 -2.94 1.94
CA GLU A 27 -7.45 -1.60 2.25
C GLU A 27 -6.43 -0.91 3.17
N GLY A 28 -5.53 -0.11 2.58
CA GLY A 28 -4.48 0.62 3.29
C GLY A 28 -5.00 1.69 4.24
N GLU A 29 -4.38 1.81 5.41
CA GLU A 29 -4.63 2.83 6.43
C GLU A 29 -3.55 3.92 6.42
N TYR A 30 -2.29 3.51 6.28
CA TYR A 30 -1.15 4.43 6.12
C TYR A 30 0.01 3.77 5.37
N ILE A 31 0.93 4.60 4.89
CA ILE A 31 2.21 4.19 4.32
C ILE A 31 3.34 4.79 5.17
N GLU A 32 4.37 4.01 5.44
CA GLU A 32 5.62 4.49 6.02
C GLU A 32 6.84 3.98 5.26
N GLY A 33 7.91 4.77 5.18
CA GLY A 33 9.09 4.45 4.38
C GLY A 33 9.84 5.68 3.88
N GLU A 34 10.83 5.47 3.02
CA GLU A 34 11.66 6.54 2.46
C GLU A 34 12.29 6.10 1.13
N GLY A 35 12.43 7.05 0.19
CA GLY A 35 13.08 6.80 -1.09
C GLY A 35 12.23 5.91 -1.98
N THR A 36 12.70 4.70 -2.28
CA THR A 36 11.94 3.72 -3.08
C THR A 36 11.27 2.65 -2.22
N HIS A 37 11.59 2.57 -0.93
CA HIS A 37 11.15 1.47 -0.07
C HIS A 37 10.10 1.94 0.93
N TYR A 38 8.94 1.27 0.92
CA TYR A 38 7.77 1.63 1.71
C TYR A 38 7.07 0.39 2.27
N ILE A 39 6.34 0.60 3.35
CA ILE A 39 5.48 -0.38 4.00
C ILE A 39 4.08 0.23 4.04
N ILE A 40 3.10 -0.51 3.55
CA ILE A 40 1.69 -0.16 3.68
C ILE A 40 1.04 -1.06 4.72
N THR A 41 0.39 -0.45 5.70
CA THR A 41 -0.35 -1.16 6.75
C THR A 41 -1.83 -0.92 6.54
N GLY A 42 -2.64 -1.98 6.67
CA GLY A 42 -4.10 -1.85 6.60
C GLY A 42 -4.86 -3.14 6.88
N ILE A 43 -6.02 -3.27 6.24
CA ILE A 43 -6.90 -4.44 6.36
C ILE A 43 -6.83 -5.26 5.08
N ALA A 44 -6.29 -6.48 5.17
CA ALA A 44 -6.32 -7.42 4.06
C ALA A 44 -7.64 -8.20 4.04
N ILE A 45 -8.19 -8.38 2.83
CA ILE A 45 -9.37 -9.18 2.56
C ILE A 45 -8.92 -10.35 1.68
N ILE A 46 -8.95 -11.57 2.23
CA ILE A 46 -8.52 -12.82 1.57
C ILE A 46 -9.66 -13.82 1.74
N GLU A 47 -10.17 -14.41 0.65
CA GLU A 47 -11.30 -15.37 0.70
C GLU A 47 -12.55 -14.87 1.49
N ASN A 48 -12.79 -13.55 1.52
CA ASN A 48 -13.79 -12.85 2.35
C ASN A 48 -13.51 -12.78 3.86
N GLU A 49 -12.35 -13.22 4.33
CA GLU A 49 -11.87 -12.99 5.69
C GLU A 49 -11.11 -11.66 5.79
N ARG A 50 -11.26 -10.95 6.91
CA ARG A 50 -10.62 -9.64 7.16
C ARG A 50 -9.50 -9.78 8.18
N TYR A 51 -8.29 -9.42 7.78
CA TYR A 51 -7.09 -9.43 8.63
C TYR A 51 -6.66 -7.99 8.92
N HIS A 52 -6.62 -7.61 10.19
CA HIS A 52 -6.24 -6.27 10.62
C HIS A 52 -4.74 -6.17 10.87
N ASN A 53 -4.19 -4.96 10.70
CA ASN A 53 -2.74 -4.69 10.81
C ASN A 53 -1.92 -5.56 9.86
N PHE A 54 -2.46 -5.81 8.66
CA PHE A 54 -1.73 -6.51 7.62
C PHE A 54 -0.73 -5.55 6.99
N GLU A 55 0.51 -6.00 6.83
CA GLU A 55 1.62 -5.17 6.39
C GLU A 55 2.25 -5.75 5.12
N ILE A 56 2.42 -4.90 4.12
CA ILE A 56 3.11 -5.24 2.88
C ILE A 56 4.27 -4.28 2.73
N GLU A 57 5.49 -4.81 2.68
CA GLU A 57 6.64 -4.05 2.22
C GLU A 57 6.72 -4.10 0.70
N PHE A 58 7.08 -2.99 0.08
CA PHE A 58 7.23 -2.88 -1.36
C PHE A 58 8.34 -1.92 -1.73
N ASN A 59 8.97 -2.17 -2.87
CA ASN A 59 9.93 -1.25 -3.47
C ASN A 59 9.41 -0.73 -4.79
N LEU A 60 9.59 0.57 -5.01
CA LEU A 60 9.23 1.25 -6.24
C LEU A 60 10.30 1.06 -7.31
N VAL A 61 9.88 0.96 -8.58
CA VAL A 61 10.80 0.90 -9.73
C VAL A 61 11.61 2.18 -9.93
N GLU A 62 11.14 3.31 -9.40
CA GLU A 62 11.82 4.61 -9.45
C GLU A 62 11.55 5.45 -8.20
N PHE A 63 12.38 6.49 -7.99
CA PHE A 63 12.20 7.43 -6.89
C PHE A 63 10.94 8.30 -7.10
N PRO A 64 10.07 8.44 -6.08
CA PRO A 64 8.92 9.31 -6.17
C PRO A 64 9.37 10.77 -6.26
N LYS A 65 8.71 11.53 -7.14
CA LYS A 65 8.96 12.98 -7.28
C LYS A 65 8.68 13.74 -6.00
N GLU A 66 7.64 13.31 -5.29
CA GLU A 66 7.25 13.81 -3.98
C GLU A 66 6.91 12.61 -3.10
N GLU A 67 7.40 12.61 -1.87
CA GLU A 67 7.04 11.60 -0.88
C GLU A 67 5.62 11.91 -0.38
N THR A 68 4.60 11.53 -1.17
CA THR A 68 3.18 11.63 -0.79
C THR A 68 2.45 10.43 -1.38
N ILE A 69 1.37 10.00 -0.74
CA ILE A 69 0.59 8.82 -1.15
C ILE A 69 0.23 8.83 -2.65
N PRO A 70 -0.27 9.91 -3.26
CA PRO A 70 -0.67 9.88 -4.68
C PRO A 70 0.51 9.65 -5.64
N PHE A 71 1.71 10.11 -5.28
CA PHE A 71 2.91 9.88 -6.09
C PHE A 71 3.49 8.49 -5.83
N ILE A 72 3.55 8.05 -4.57
CA ILE A 72 4.06 6.71 -4.20
C ILE A 72 3.18 5.62 -4.82
N MET A 73 1.86 5.69 -4.63
CA MET A 73 0.90 4.72 -5.18
C MET A 73 0.73 4.82 -6.70
N GLY A 74 1.25 5.88 -7.32
CA GLY A 74 1.24 6.05 -8.78
C GLY A 74 2.42 5.40 -9.49
N ILE A 75 3.38 4.85 -8.75
CA ILE A 75 4.59 4.21 -9.28
C ILE A 75 4.44 2.69 -9.17
N GLU A 76 4.90 1.98 -10.20
CA GLU A 76 4.88 0.52 -10.21
C GLU A 76 5.81 -0.07 -9.13
N TRP A 77 5.39 -1.20 -8.56
CA TRP A 77 6.17 -1.92 -7.58
C TRP A 77 7.13 -2.86 -8.30
N GLU A 78 8.42 -2.75 -7.99
CA GLU A 78 9.45 -3.67 -8.47
C GLU A 78 9.30 -5.05 -7.81
N TRP A 79 9.03 -5.04 -6.50
CA TRP A 79 8.76 -6.22 -5.70
C TRP A 79 7.94 -5.83 -4.48
N TYR A 80 7.29 -6.83 -3.89
CA TYR A 80 6.60 -6.73 -2.60
C TYR A 80 6.82 -8.01 -1.78
N ASP A 81 6.69 -7.90 -0.46
CA ASP A 81 6.68 -9.04 0.46
C ASP A 81 5.72 -8.77 1.63
N TYR A 82 5.24 -9.85 2.25
CA TYR A 82 4.31 -9.80 3.36
C TYR A 82 5.06 -9.78 4.69
N LEU A 83 4.85 -8.73 5.50
CA LEU A 83 5.38 -8.68 6.85
C LEU A 83 4.35 -9.35 7.80
N CYS A 84 4.71 -10.53 8.30
CA CYS A 84 3.84 -11.42 9.06
C CYS A 84 4.08 -11.36 10.57
#